data_AF-A0A940NRF0-F1
#
_entry.id   AF-A0A940NRF0-F1
#
_cell.length_a   1.000
_cell.length_b   1.000
_cell.length_c   1.000
_cell.angle_alpha   90.00
_cell.angle_beta   90.00
_cell.angle_gamma   90.00
#
_symmetry.space_group_name_H-M   'P 1'
#
loop_
_entity.id
_entity.type
_entity.pdbx_description
1 polymer ?
#
loop_
_entity_poly.entity_id
_entity_poly.type
_entity_poly.pdbx_seq_one_letter_code
_entity_poly.pdbx_strand_id
1 'polypeptide(L)'
;QSIVYAFTIRDHSMGARFIMYDDRQFCNGHRTVTMGMPMGYLVSGDYGCEFNLQMILEGRAQVGGNFLAGVATDQTDPNGEIDRMAQNLCYALEKGYVPPRNFYGIGGMKVFRDLIWLMQGMMKADHKFYKAHGQYDFPQKQWPTMLKMYLVGALLANPKLKSKMGNKMNEGMLMPYNKVLQQADKE
;
A
#
# COMPACT_ATOMS: atom_id res chain seq x y z
N GLN A 1 15.49 -5.88 10.99
CA GLN A 1 15.60 -4.47 10.54
C GLN A 1 14.26 -3.79 10.75
N SER A 2 14.25 -2.51 11.13
CA SER A 2 13.05 -1.68 11.30
C SER A 2 13.05 -0.50 10.33
N ILE A 3 11.90 0.16 10.18
CA ILE A 3 11.75 1.36 9.36
C ILE A 3 11.17 2.49 10.21
N VAL A 4 11.75 3.68 10.11
CA VAL A 4 11.20 4.89 10.73
C VAL A 4 10.94 5.91 9.62
N TYR A 5 9.69 6.33 9.51
CA TYR A 5 9.27 7.38 8.58
C TYR A 5 9.19 8.71 9.31
N ALA A 6 9.70 9.79 8.70
CA ALA A 6 9.63 11.12 9.28
C ALA A 6 9.00 12.10 8.28
N PHE A 7 7.98 12.85 8.71
CA PHE A 7 7.34 13.87 7.89
C PHE A 7 6.69 14.97 8.73
N THR A 8 6.42 16.10 8.08
CA THR A 8 5.60 17.18 8.63
C THR A 8 4.23 17.12 7.98
N ILE A 9 3.16 17.22 8.78
CA ILE A 9 1.80 17.26 8.28
C ILE A 9 1.63 18.51 7.40
N ARG A 10 1.09 18.32 6.20
CA ARG A 10 0.69 19.39 5.28
C ARG A 10 -0.62 19.02 4.64
N ASP A 11 -1.56 19.96 4.63
CA ASP A 11 -2.86 19.81 3.98
C ASP A 11 -3.58 18.51 4.43
N HIS A 12 -3.59 18.24 5.73
CA HIS A 12 -4.16 17.01 6.34
C HIS A 12 -3.51 15.70 5.85
N SER A 13 -2.26 15.75 5.37
CA SER A 13 -1.54 14.61 4.78
C SER A 13 -0.03 14.63 5.09
N MET A 14 0.73 13.66 4.58
CA MET A 14 2.17 13.45 4.83
C MET A 14 3.09 14.40 4.03
N GLY A 15 2.50 15.31 3.25
CA GLY A 15 3.20 16.23 2.35
C GLY A 15 3.70 15.61 1.05
N ALA A 16 3.89 16.46 0.03
CA ALA A 16 4.20 16.03 -1.34
C ALA A 16 5.49 15.19 -1.47
N ARG A 17 6.50 15.44 -0.61
CA ARG A 17 7.75 14.67 -0.64
C ARG A 17 7.54 13.22 -0.19
N PHE A 18 6.72 13.01 0.84
CA PHE A 18 6.40 11.67 1.31
C PHE A 18 5.57 10.93 0.27
N ILE A 19 4.53 11.59 -0.28
CA ILE A 19 3.71 11.02 -1.36
C ILE A 19 4.59 10.62 -2.55
N MET A 20 5.52 11.48 -2.97
CA MET A 20 6.46 11.15 -4.06
C MET A 20 7.35 9.94 -3.74
N TYR A 21 7.77 9.77 -2.48
CA TYR A 21 8.49 8.56 -2.06
C TYR A 21 7.59 7.32 -2.16
N ASP A 22 6.35 7.43 -1.69
CA ASP A 22 5.38 6.33 -1.71
C ASP A 22 4.97 5.93 -3.14
N ASP A 23 4.74 6.90 -4.02
CA ASP A 23 4.44 6.69 -5.44
C ASP A 23 5.56 5.92 -6.15
N ARG A 24 6.82 6.12 -5.75
CA ARG A 24 7.95 5.35 -6.31
C ARG A 24 7.93 3.88 -5.88
N GLN A 25 7.25 3.55 -4.79
CA GLN A 25 7.02 2.16 -4.38
C GLN A 25 5.95 1.47 -5.23
N PHE A 26 5.21 2.18 -6.09
CA PHE A 26 4.20 1.60 -6.96
C PHE A 26 4.76 0.50 -7.88
N CYS A 27 6.05 0.54 -8.22
CA CYS A 27 6.73 -0.51 -8.98
C CYS A 27 6.75 -1.87 -8.27
N ASN A 28 6.59 -1.87 -6.93
CA ASN A 28 6.45 -3.09 -6.14
C ASN A 28 5.07 -3.75 -6.32
N GLY A 29 4.10 -3.05 -6.90
CA GLY A 29 2.73 -3.53 -7.03
C GLY A 29 2.10 -3.73 -5.65
N HIS A 30 1.44 -4.86 -5.44
CA HIS A 30 0.77 -5.23 -4.20
C HIS A 30 1.61 -6.17 -3.35
N ARG A 31 2.90 -6.30 -3.65
CA ARG A 31 3.84 -7.06 -2.84
C ARG A 31 4.16 -6.25 -1.60
N THR A 32 3.87 -6.81 -0.43
CA THR A 32 4.21 -6.23 0.87
C THR A 32 5.72 -6.38 1.12
N VAL A 33 6.54 -5.59 0.42
CA VAL A 33 8.01 -5.72 0.44
C VAL A 33 8.63 -5.42 1.80
N THR A 34 7.92 -4.69 2.65
CA THR A 34 8.32 -4.40 4.04
C THR A 34 7.74 -5.38 5.04
N MET A 35 7.08 -6.47 4.61
CA MET A 35 6.32 -7.35 5.48
C MET A 35 7.13 -7.85 6.69
N GLY A 36 6.53 -7.76 7.87
CA GLY A 36 7.14 -8.21 9.13
C GLY A 36 8.21 -7.27 9.71
N MET A 37 8.59 -6.19 9.02
CA MET A 37 9.52 -5.19 9.57
C MET A 37 8.80 -4.30 10.60
N PRO A 38 9.28 -4.14 11.84
CA PRO A 38 8.71 -3.15 12.77
C PRO A 38 8.81 -1.73 12.18
N MET A 39 7.78 -0.91 12.40
CA MET A 39 7.66 0.44 11.85
C MET A 39 7.37 1.48 12.94
N GLY A 40 7.93 2.68 12.79
CA GLY A 40 7.60 3.84 13.59
C GLY A 40 7.46 5.11 12.73
N TYR A 41 6.80 6.12 13.27
CA TYR A 41 6.65 7.42 12.62
C TYR A 41 7.11 8.56 13.52
N LEU A 42 7.83 9.51 12.96
CA LEU A 42 8.11 10.83 13.53
C LEU A 42 7.26 11.85 12.77
N VAL A 43 6.33 12.49 13.47
CA VAL A 43 5.32 13.36 12.85
C VAL A 43 5.37 14.74 13.48
N SER A 44 5.63 15.75 12.66
CA SER A 44 5.54 17.15 13.09
C SER A 44 4.20 17.75 12.67
N GLY A 45 3.48 18.38 13.59
CA GLY A 45 2.16 18.99 13.35
C GLY A 45 1.05 18.47 14.28
N ASP A 46 -0.19 18.87 14.02
CA ASP A 46 -1.36 18.56 14.87
C ASP A 46 -1.91 17.14 14.67
N TYR A 47 -1.05 16.13 14.86
CA TYR A 47 -1.38 14.73 14.61
C TYR A 47 -2.60 14.25 15.40
N GLY A 48 -2.79 14.75 16.64
CA GLY A 48 -3.95 14.45 17.48
C GLY A 48 -5.30 14.77 16.84
N CYS A 49 -5.37 15.79 15.98
CA CYS A 49 -6.57 16.19 15.25
C CYS A 49 -6.73 15.51 13.88
N GLU A 50 -5.70 14.80 13.38
CA GLU A 50 -5.68 14.20 12.05
C GLU A 50 -6.14 12.74 12.04
N PHE A 51 -7.40 12.48 12.41
CA PHE A 51 -7.93 11.10 12.54
C PHE A 51 -7.84 10.27 11.25
N ASN A 52 -8.02 10.92 10.09
CA ASN A 52 -7.86 10.25 8.80
C ASN A 52 -6.42 9.80 8.57
N LEU A 53 -5.44 10.65 8.91
CA LEU A 53 -4.03 10.32 8.82
C LEU A 53 -3.66 9.19 9.79
N GLN A 54 -4.16 9.24 11.03
CA GLN A 54 -3.98 8.17 12.02
C GLN A 54 -4.42 6.81 11.46
N MET A 55 -5.62 6.75 10.87
CA MET A 55 -6.11 5.51 10.22
C MET A 55 -5.23 5.07 9.05
N ILE A 56 -4.73 6.00 8.23
CA ILE A 56 -3.84 5.66 7.12
C ILE A 56 -2.53 5.04 7.64
N LEU A 57 -1.90 5.62 8.67
CA LEU A 57 -0.66 5.11 9.23
C LEU A 57 -0.83 3.71 9.83
N GLU A 58 -1.91 3.50 10.58
CA GLU A 58 -2.26 2.18 11.14
C GLU A 58 -2.58 1.17 10.04
N GLY A 59 -3.44 1.53 9.10
CA GLY A 59 -3.85 0.66 8.00
C GLY A 59 -2.67 0.19 7.15
N ARG A 60 -1.71 1.09 6.85
CA ARG A 60 -0.48 0.75 6.14
C ARG A 60 0.34 -0.31 6.88
N ALA A 61 0.55 -0.12 8.18
CA ALA A 61 1.29 -1.10 8.98
C ALA A 61 0.54 -2.45 9.04
N GLN A 62 -0.77 -2.42 9.26
CA GLN A 62 -1.58 -3.62 9.43
C GLN A 62 -1.70 -4.47 8.16
N VAL A 63 -1.90 -3.85 7.00
CA VAL A 63 -1.94 -4.56 5.71
C VAL A 63 -0.56 -5.13 5.37
N GLY A 64 0.51 -4.40 5.67
CA GLY A 64 1.88 -4.90 5.52
C GLY A 64 2.26 -6.00 6.50
N GLY A 65 1.46 -6.30 7.53
CA GLY A 65 1.83 -7.22 8.60
C GLY A 65 3.00 -6.68 9.44
N ASN A 66 3.09 -5.37 9.58
CA ASN A 66 4.11 -4.66 10.32
C ASN A 66 3.64 -4.38 11.75
N PHE A 67 4.56 -4.50 12.71
CA PHE A 67 4.31 -3.98 14.05
C PHE A 67 4.50 -2.46 14.05
N LEU A 68 3.42 -1.71 14.30
CA LEU A 68 3.48 -0.27 14.53
C LEU A 68 3.95 0.00 15.96
N ALA A 69 5.24 0.32 16.11
CA ALA A 69 5.90 0.54 17.39
C ALA A 69 5.52 1.87 18.05
N GLY A 70 5.00 2.82 17.27
CA GLY A 70 4.51 4.11 17.77
C GLY A 70 4.52 5.20 16.71
N VAL A 71 3.86 6.30 17.04
CA VAL A 71 3.92 7.57 16.31
C VAL A 71 4.36 8.61 17.34
N ALA A 72 5.59 9.11 17.20
CA ALA A 72 6.13 10.17 18.03
C ALA A 72 5.85 11.52 17.38
N THR A 73 5.34 12.45 18.18
CA THR A 73 4.85 13.77 17.78
C THR A 73 5.61 14.88 18.50
N ASP A 74 5.55 16.10 17.95
CA ASP A 74 6.16 17.28 18.56
C ASP A 74 5.21 18.09 19.46
N GLN A 75 4.02 17.57 19.77
CA GLN A 75 2.94 18.34 20.41
C GLN A 75 3.12 18.55 21.93
N THR A 76 3.67 17.58 22.66
CA THR A 76 3.75 17.62 24.13
C THR A 76 5.13 17.28 24.68
N ASP A 77 5.60 16.03 24.52
CA ASP A 77 6.91 15.54 24.99
C ASP A 77 7.64 14.77 23.86
N PRO A 78 8.25 15.48 22.90
CA PRO A 78 8.86 14.84 21.73
C PRO A 78 9.94 13.82 22.11
N ASN A 79 10.76 14.12 23.12
CA ASN A 79 11.85 13.24 23.54
C ASN A 79 11.30 11.94 24.14
N GLY A 80 10.34 12.03 25.07
CA GLY A 80 9.73 10.85 25.67
C GLY A 80 8.93 9.99 24.67
N GLU A 81 8.30 10.61 23.67
CA GLU A 81 7.63 9.88 22.59
C GLU A 81 8.61 9.14 21.68
N ILE A 82 9.72 9.79 21.30
CA ILE A 82 10.79 9.17 20.51
C ILE A 82 11.41 8.00 21.28
N ASP A 83 11.76 8.19 22.56
CA ASP A 83 12.38 7.15 23.38
C ASP A 83 11.48 5.92 23.53
N ARG A 84 10.18 6.13 23.76
CA ARG A 84 9.19 5.04 23.86
C ARG A 84 9.03 4.28 22.54
N MET A 85 8.95 4.99 21.41
CA MET A 85 8.89 4.36 20.09
C MET A 85 10.17 3.54 19.82
N ALA A 86 11.34 4.10 20.13
CA ALA A 86 12.63 3.42 19.97
C ALA A 86 12.71 2.15 20.83
N GLN A 87 12.28 2.20 22.10
CA GLN A 87 12.21 1.04 22.98
C GLN A 87 11.30 -0.06 22.41
N ASN A 88 10.12 0.30 21.89
CA ASN A 88 9.21 -0.65 21.26
C ASN A 88 9.82 -1.29 20.01
N LEU A 89 10.55 -0.52 19.20
CA LEU A 89 11.27 -1.03 18.03
C LEU A 89 12.38 -2.02 18.44
N CYS A 90 13.19 -1.67 19.44
CA CYS A 90 14.24 -2.55 19.98
C CYS A 90 13.62 -3.86 20.49
N TYR A 91 12.57 -3.78 21.31
CA TYR A 91 11.86 -4.95 21.81
C TYR A 91 11.37 -5.86 20.66
N ALA A 92 10.74 -5.28 19.64
CA ALA A 92 10.22 -6.05 18.52
C ALA A 92 11.32 -6.74 17.70
N LEU A 93 12.47 -6.07 17.53
CA LEU A 93 13.62 -6.63 16.84
C LEU A 93 14.29 -7.75 17.65
N GLU A 94 14.46 -7.56 18.96
CA GLU A 94 15.09 -8.54 19.84
C GLU A 94 14.23 -9.79 20.05
N LYS A 95 12.91 -9.62 20.13
CA LYS A 95 11.97 -10.71 20.42
C LYS A 95 11.28 -11.30 19.20
N GLY A 96 11.48 -10.71 18.02
CA GLY A 96 10.74 -11.11 16.82
C GLY A 96 9.22 -10.98 17.02
N TYR A 97 8.78 -9.90 17.67
CA TYR A 97 7.38 -9.73 18.05
C TYR A 97 6.48 -9.61 16.82
N VAL A 98 5.42 -10.43 16.78
CA VAL A 98 4.40 -10.41 15.73
C VAL A 98 3.03 -10.22 16.38
N PRO A 99 2.42 -9.02 16.28
CA PRO A 99 1.10 -8.77 16.86
C PRO A 99 -0.01 -9.48 16.08
N PRO A 100 -1.16 -9.77 16.71
CA PRO A 100 -2.35 -10.17 15.98
C PRO A 100 -2.81 -9.04 15.04
N ARG A 101 -3.38 -9.41 13.90
CA ARG A 101 -3.91 -8.45 12.91
C ARG A 101 -5.27 -7.93 13.33
N ASN A 102 -5.48 -6.63 13.16
CA ASN A 102 -6.77 -5.99 13.38
C ASN A 102 -7.68 -6.06 12.13
N PHE A 103 -8.80 -5.33 12.17
CA PHE A 103 -9.75 -5.25 11.05
C PHE A 103 -9.09 -4.79 9.74
N TYR A 104 -8.24 -3.76 9.76
CA TYR A 104 -7.58 -3.25 8.55
C TYR A 104 -6.64 -4.29 7.94
N GLY A 105 -5.85 -4.97 8.78
CA GLY A 105 -4.91 -6.00 8.34
C GLY A 105 -5.61 -7.22 7.73
N ILE A 106 -6.71 -7.67 8.33
CA ILE A 106 -7.49 -8.79 7.81
C ILE A 106 -8.28 -8.38 6.56
N GLY A 107 -9.00 -7.27 6.61
CA GLY A 107 -9.85 -6.79 5.52
C GLY A 107 -9.04 -6.43 4.28
N GLY A 108 -7.99 -5.61 4.44
CA GLY A 108 -7.15 -5.19 3.33
C GLY A 108 -6.46 -6.36 2.64
N MET A 109 -5.93 -7.32 3.41
CA MET A 109 -5.31 -8.50 2.81
C MET A 109 -6.30 -9.39 2.08
N LYS A 110 -7.56 -9.51 2.52
CA LYS A 110 -8.59 -10.24 1.77
C LYS A 110 -8.89 -9.60 0.41
N VAL A 111 -9.01 -8.28 0.36
CA VAL A 111 -9.23 -7.53 -0.89
C VAL A 111 -8.08 -7.80 -1.87
N PHE A 112 -6.83 -7.63 -1.44
CA PHE A 112 -5.68 -7.85 -2.32
C PHE A 112 -5.50 -9.31 -2.72
N ARG A 113 -5.70 -10.24 -1.78
CA ARG A 113 -5.67 -11.69 -2.04
C ARG A 113 -6.61 -12.05 -3.18
N ASP A 114 -7.87 -11.62 -3.10
CA ASP A 114 -8.89 -11.95 -4.09
C ASP A 114 -8.58 -11.28 -5.43
N LEU A 115 -8.16 -10.02 -5.41
CA LEU A 115 -7.76 -9.25 -6.59
C LEU A 115 -6.64 -9.95 -7.37
N ILE A 116 -5.55 -10.29 -6.69
CA ILE A 116 -4.34 -10.85 -7.32
C ILE A 116 -4.59 -12.28 -7.77
N TRP A 117 -5.41 -13.05 -7.03
CA TRP A 117 -5.82 -14.37 -7.50
C TRP A 117 -6.57 -14.27 -8.83
N LEU A 118 -7.53 -13.36 -8.97
CA LEU A 118 -8.28 -13.20 -10.21
C LEU A 118 -7.40 -12.65 -11.35
N MET A 119 -6.52 -11.71 -11.03
CA MET A 119 -5.65 -11.04 -12.01
C MET A 119 -4.29 -11.71 -12.23
N GLN A 120 -4.11 -12.96 -11.78
CA GLN A 120 -2.81 -13.66 -11.81
C GLN A 120 -2.14 -13.73 -13.20
N GLY A 121 -2.93 -13.69 -14.27
CA GLY A 121 -2.42 -13.64 -15.65
C GLY A 121 -1.72 -12.34 -16.01
N MET A 122 -2.15 -11.20 -15.45
CA MET A 122 -1.55 -9.87 -15.64
C MET A 122 -0.54 -9.56 -14.53
N MET A 123 -0.90 -9.83 -13.27
CA MET A 123 -0.11 -9.50 -12.06
C MET A 123 0.84 -10.63 -11.69
N LYS A 124 1.69 -11.05 -12.63
CA LYS A 124 2.52 -12.25 -12.51
C LYS A 124 3.51 -12.19 -11.34
N ALA A 125 4.11 -11.02 -11.10
CA ALA A 125 5.07 -10.81 -10.02
C ALA A 125 4.39 -10.87 -8.64
N ASP A 126 3.23 -10.22 -8.50
CA ASP A 126 2.40 -10.29 -7.30
C ASP A 126 1.93 -11.71 -7.05
N HIS A 127 1.43 -12.41 -8.07
CA HIS A 127 0.98 -13.79 -7.95
C HIS A 127 2.10 -14.73 -7.47
N LYS A 128 3.32 -14.60 -8.03
CA LYS A 128 4.49 -15.36 -7.59
C LYS A 128 4.82 -15.07 -6.12
N PHE A 129 4.78 -13.80 -5.72
CA PHE A 129 5.01 -13.38 -4.34
C PHE A 129 3.95 -13.98 -3.39
N TYR A 130 2.67 -13.86 -3.72
CA TYR A 130 1.57 -14.34 -2.86
C TYR A 130 1.63 -15.87 -2.68
N LYS A 131 1.95 -16.62 -3.73
CA LYS A 131 2.19 -18.08 -3.63
C LYS A 131 3.35 -18.40 -2.70
N ALA A 132 4.49 -17.73 -2.89
CA ALA A 132 5.70 -18.00 -2.11
C ALA A 132 5.55 -17.67 -0.60
N HIS A 133 4.67 -16.73 -0.25
CA HIS A 133 4.45 -16.28 1.12
C HIS A 133 3.15 -16.79 1.75
N GLY A 134 2.50 -17.79 1.15
CA GLY A 134 1.30 -18.41 1.73
C GLY A 134 0.10 -17.47 1.89
N GLN A 135 0.01 -16.42 1.08
CA GLN A 135 -1.03 -15.38 1.21
C GLN A 135 -2.42 -15.84 0.69
N TYR A 136 -2.47 -16.97 -0.01
CA TYR A 136 -3.72 -17.57 -0.48
C TYR A 136 -4.22 -18.59 0.55
N ASP A 137 -5.16 -18.16 1.37
CA ASP A 137 -5.81 -18.94 2.43
C ASP A 137 -7.22 -19.44 2.05
N PHE A 138 -7.70 -19.15 0.82
CA PHE A 138 -9.03 -19.56 0.36
C PHE A 138 -9.07 -19.84 -1.16
N PRO A 139 -9.76 -20.91 -1.62
CA PRO A 139 -9.91 -21.20 -3.05
C PRO A 139 -10.93 -20.27 -3.72
N GLN A 140 -10.53 -19.56 -4.76
CA GLN A 140 -11.43 -18.73 -5.57
C GLN A 140 -11.83 -19.44 -6.87
N LYS A 141 -13.14 -19.54 -7.13
CA LYS A 141 -13.74 -20.44 -8.15
C LYS A 141 -13.97 -19.80 -9.52
N GLN A 142 -13.61 -18.53 -9.71
CA GLN A 142 -13.86 -17.77 -10.94
C GLN A 142 -12.85 -18.09 -12.07
N TRP A 143 -12.76 -19.35 -12.46
CA TRP A 143 -11.84 -19.82 -13.50
C TRP A 143 -12.00 -19.15 -14.87
N PRO A 144 -13.22 -18.78 -15.34
CA PRO A 144 -13.34 -18.10 -16.64
C PRO A 144 -12.69 -16.72 -16.60
N THR A 145 -12.79 -16.02 -15.46
CA THR A 145 -12.14 -14.73 -15.25
C THR A 145 -10.62 -14.88 -15.26
N MET A 146 -10.09 -15.89 -14.57
CA MET A 146 -8.65 -16.15 -14.54
C MET A 146 -8.11 -16.43 -15.96
N LEU A 147 -8.81 -17.25 -16.75
CA LEU A 147 -8.42 -17.54 -18.13
C LEU A 147 -8.39 -16.28 -19.01
N LYS A 148 -9.40 -15.41 -18.88
CA LYS A 148 -9.41 -14.09 -19.54
C LYS A 148 -8.20 -13.26 -19.14
N MET A 149 -7.85 -13.20 -17.85
CA MET A 149 -6.70 -12.43 -17.37
C MET A 149 -5.37 -13.00 -17.87
N TYR A 150 -5.25 -14.31 -18.05
CA TYR A 150 -4.10 -14.93 -18.72
C TYR A 150 -3.98 -14.52 -20.18
N LEU A 151 -5.11 -14.50 -20.90
CA LEU A 151 -5.13 -14.03 -22.29
C LEU A 151 -4.70 -12.57 -22.38
N VAL A 152 -5.25 -11.68 -21.55
CA VAL A 152 -4.86 -10.27 -21.50
C VAL A 152 -3.38 -10.13 -21.16
N GLY A 153 -2.88 -10.85 -20.14
CA GLY A 153 -1.47 -10.85 -19.79
C GLY A 153 -0.54 -11.33 -20.90
N ALA A 154 -0.98 -12.28 -21.73
CA ALA A 154 -0.23 -12.73 -22.90
C ALA A 154 -0.20 -11.66 -24.01
N LEU A 155 -1.31 -10.97 -24.25
CA LEU A 155 -1.40 -9.86 -25.20
C LEU A 155 -0.50 -8.69 -24.78
N LEU A 156 -0.51 -8.33 -23.50
CA LEU A 156 0.34 -7.25 -22.94
C LEU A 156 1.84 -7.58 -23.00
N ALA A 157 2.19 -8.86 -22.91
CA ALA A 157 3.58 -9.32 -23.01
C ALA A 157 4.09 -9.31 -24.47
N ASN A 158 3.22 -9.21 -25.48
CA ASN A 158 3.63 -9.17 -26.88
C ASN A 158 4.26 -7.81 -27.22
N PRO A 159 5.55 -7.74 -27.61
CA PRO A 159 6.25 -6.49 -27.89
C PRO A 159 5.58 -5.63 -28.98
N LYS A 160 4.98 -6.26 -29.99
CA LYS A 160 4.29 -5.57 -31.10
C LYS A 160 2.98 -4.91 -30.69
N LEU A 161 2.27 -5.50 -29.72
CA LEU A 161 1.05 -4.90 -29.17
C LEU A 161 1.40 -3.84 -28.12
N LYS A 162 2.40 -4.14 -27.28
CA LYS A 162 2.90 -3.20 -26.28
C LYS A 162 3.40 -1.89 -26.89
N SER A 163 4.14 -1.94 -27.99
CA SER A 163 4.61 -0.73 -28.69
C SER A 163 3.47 0.11 -29.29
N LYS A 164 2.34 -0.52 -29.64
CA LYS A 164 1.13 0.16 -30.15
C LYS A 164 0.21 0.69 -29.04
N MET A 165 0.39 0.25 -27.79
CA MET A 165 -0.42 0.71 -26.68
C MET A 165 -0.06 2.13 -26.24
N GLY A 166 1.22 2.53 -26.27
CA GLY A 166 1.63 3.91 -25.98
C GLY A 166 0.90 4.54 -24.79
N ASN A 167 0.36 5.74 -24.98
CA ASN A 167 -0.46 6.46 -23.99
C ASN A 167 -1.95 6.08 -23.98
N LYS A 168 -2.40 5.11 -24.79
CA LYS A 168 -3.83 4.72 -24.85
C LYS A 168 -4.37 4.20 -23.52
N MET A 169 -3.48 3.72 -22.65
CA MET A 169 -3.86 3.34 -21.28
C MET A 169 -4.28 4.57 -20.47
N ASN A 170 -3.56 5.69 -20.60
CA ASN A 170 -3.90 6.95 -19.95
C ASN A 170 -5.22 7.52 -20.51
N GLU A 171 -5.41 7.46 -21.83
CA GLU A 171 -6.68 7.86 -22.47
C GLU A 171 -7.85 7.04 -21.93
N GLY A 172 -7.67 5.71 -21.78
CA GLY A 172 -8.67 4.82 -21.18
C GLY A 172 -8.99 5.16 -19.72
N MET A 173 -7.97 5.51 -18.92
CA MET A 173 -8.15 5.92 -17.52
C MET A 173 -8.88 7.27 -17.39
N LEU A 174 -8.65 8.19 -18.33
CA LEU A 174 -9.30 9.51 -18.34
C LEU A 174 -10.71 9.49 -18.94
N MET A 175 -11.04 8.48 -19.75
CA MET A 175 -12.32 8.36 -20.45
C MET A 175 -13.57 8.57 -19.57
N PRO A 176 -13.66 8.02 -18.34
CA PRO A 176 -14.82 8.24 -17.47
C PRO A 176 -14.98 9.71 -17.04
N TYR A 177 -13.87 10.44 -16.93
CA TYR A 177 -13.83 11.82 -16.47
C TYR A 177 -14.05 12.83 -17.60
N ASN A 178 -13.83 12.44 -18.86
CA ASN A 178 -13.98 13.33 -20.01
C ASN A 178 -15.36 14.01 -20.06
N LYS A 179 -16.43 13.31 -19.69
CA LYS A 179 -17.78 13.89 -19.65
C LYS A 179 -17.90 15.02 -18.61
N VAL A 180 -17.26 14.86 -17.46
CA VAL A 180 -17.26 15.84 -16.37
C VAL A 180 -16.41 17.04 -16.76
N LEU A 181 -15.22 16.80 -17.33
CA LEU A 181 -14.32 17.87 -17.80
C LEU A 181 -14.96 18.71 -18.91
N GLN A 182 -15.61 18.07 -19.88
CA GLN A 182 -16.34 18.75 -20.97
C GLN A 182 -17.55 19.57 -20.48
N GLN A 183 -18.11 19.24 -19.32
CA GLN A 183 -19.20 20.01 -18.73
C GLN A 183 -18.65 21.22 -17.98
N ALA A 184 -17.55 21.07 -17.24
CA ALA A 184 -16.86 22.16 -16.55
C ALA A 184 -16.29 23.21 -17.51
N ASP A 185 -15.78 22.82 -18.69
CA ASP A 185 -15.25 23.76 -19.70
C ASP A 185 -16.34 24.61 -20.39
N LYS A 186 -17.62 24.29 -20.20
CA LYS A 186 -18.76 25.03 -20.77
C LYS A 186 -19.35 26.07 -19.82
N GLU A 187 -18.92 26.09 -18.56
CA GLU A 187 -19.29 27.08 -17.54
C GLU A 187 -18.22 28.17 -17.42
#